data_AF-G1VI94-F1
#
_entry.id   AF-G1VI94-F1
#
_cell.length_a   1.000
_cell.length_b   1.000
_cell.length_c   1.000
_cell.angle_alpha   90.00
_cell.angle_beta   90.00
_cell.angle_gamma   90.00
#
_symmetry.space_group_name_H-M   'P 1'
#
loop_
_entity.id
_entity.type
_entity.pdbx_description
1 polymer ?
#
loop_
_entity_poly.entity_id
_entity_poly.type
_entity_poly.pdbx_seq_one_letter_code
_entity_poly.pdbx_strand_id
1 'polypeptide(L)'
;METQTGIFYIPNILKIVPCLDEVRSVIETKRYGSAVIKIIKQLYIVPNSIHNSLMVRMKEKISYIIVTEQFKKLCESANLKGINLIEEGSSVYTKI
;
A
#
# COMPACT_ATOMS: atom_id res chain seq x y z
N MET A 1 -25.55 3.93 26.02
CA MET A 1 -24.62 3.82 24.88
C MET A 1 -24.29 2.35 24.71
N GLU A 2 -24.96 1.65 23.80
CA GLU A 2 -24.64 0.26 23.50
C GLU A 2 -23.32 0.20 22.74
N THR A 3 -22.31 -0.42 23.33
CA THR A 3 -21.10 -0.82 22.61
C THR A 3 -21.47 -1.99 21.71
N GLN A 4 -21.69 -1.72 20.44
CA GLN A 4 -21.84 -2.76 19.43
C GLN A 4 -20.49 -3.49 19.30
N THR A 5 -20.38 -4.68 19.85
CA THR A 5 -19.23 -5.58 19.68
C THR A 5 -19.23 -6.10 18.25
N GLY A 6 -18.59 -5.36 17.35
CA GLY A 6 -18.39 -5.81 15.97
C GLY A 6 -17.53 -7.07 15.91
N ILE A 7 -17.87 -7.99 15.00
CA ILE A 7 -16.99 -9.09 14.63
C ILE A 7 -15.94 -8.52 13.66
N PHE A 8 -14.67 -8.54 14.06
CA PHE A 8 -13.57 -8.06 13.25
C PHE A 8 -12.75 -9.22 12.71
N TYR A 9 -12.24 -9.05 11.49
CA TYR A 9 -11.36 -10.02 10.83
C TYR A 9 -10.07 -9.31 10.43
N ILE A 10 -8.97 -10.07 10.44
CA ILE A 10 -7.68 -9.61 9.92
C ILE A 10 -7.51 -10.18 8.51
N PRO A 11 -7.67 -9.37 7.45
CA PRO A 11 -7.47 -9.85 6.09
C PRO A 11 -5.98 -10.12 5.87
N ASN A 12 -5.66 -11.31 5.36
CA ASN A 12 -4.32 -11.63 4.90
C ASN A 12 -4.26 -11.59 3.38
N ILE A 13 -3.28 -10.90 2.83
CA ILE A 13 -3.09 -10.75 1.38
C ILE A 13 -2.02 -11.73 0.96
N LEU A 14 -2.46 -12.83 0.35
CA LEU A 14 -1.58 -13.95 -0.02
C LEU A 14 -0.78 -13.65 -1.30
N LYS A 15 -1.31 -12.80 -2.19
CA LYS A 15 -0.64 -12.46 -3.44
C LYS A 15 0.41 -11.39 -3.20
N ILE A 16 1.67 -11.84 -3.14
CA ILE A 16 2.86 -11.00 -3.01
C ILE A 16 3.49 -10.85 -4.40
N VAL A 17 3.67 -9.62 -4.87
CA VAL A 17 4.24 -9.35 -6.21
C VAL A 17 5.41 -8.36 -6.13
N PRO A 18 6.47 -8.55 -6.93
CA PRO A 18 7.47 -7.52 -7.16
C PRO A 18 6.86 -6.46 -8.08
N CYS A 19 6.59 -5.27 -7.55
CA CYS A 19 5.91 -4.22 -8.30
C CYS A 19 6.52 -2.83 -8.13
N LEU A 20 7.58 -2.70 -7.33
CA LEU A 20 8.32 -1.45 -7.21
C LEU A 20 9.13 -1.17 -8.48
N ASP A 21 8.87 -0.03 -9.11
CA ASP A 21 9.73 0.46 -10.17
C ASP A 21 10.93 1.19 -9.55
N GLU A 22 12.04 0.48 -9.33
CA GLU A 22 13.24 1.06 -8.69
C GLU A 22 13.93 2.15 -9.53
N VAL A 23 13.60 2.27 -10.83
CA VAL A 23 14.18 3.29 -11.72
C VAL A 23 13.42 4.60 -11.59
N ARG A 24 12.08 4.56 -11.58
CA ARG A 24 11.23 5.76 -11.50
C ARG A 24 10.94 6.18 -10.05
N SER A 25 10.94 5.25 -9.11
CA SER A 25 10.64 5.54 -7.70
C SER A 25 11.77 6.29 -7.02
N VAL A 26 11.40 7.23 -6.14
CA VAL A 26 12.36 7.93 -5.28
C VAL A 26 12.47 7.17 -3.97
N ILE A 27 13.61 6.54 -3.76
CA ILE A 27 13.88 5.68 -2.59
C ILE A 27 15.06 6.25 -1.82
N GLU A 28 14.85 6.47 -0.53
CA GLU A 28 15.89 6.84 0.42
C GLU A 28 16.23 5.64 1.29
N THR A 29 17.51 5.44 1.59
CA THR A 29 17.94 4.41 2.54
C THR A 29 18.39 5.07 3.83
N LYS A 30 17.71 4.78 4.94
CA LYS A 30 18.11 5.25 6.27
C LYS A 30 18.62 4.10 7.11
N ARG A 31 19.72 4.33 7.82
CA ARG A 31 20.27 3.40 8.80
C ARG A 31 19.79 3.79 10.20
N TYR A 32 19.17 2.85 10.91
CA TYR A 32 18.77 2.98 12.30
C TYR A 32 19.51 1.90 13.11
N GLY A 33 20.64 2.27 13.71
CA GLY A 33 21.55 1.30 14.33
C GLY A 33 22.11 0.31 13.30
N SER A 34 21.85 -0.99 13.50
CA SER A 34 22.20 -2.05 12.53
C SER A 34 21.15 -2.25 11.43
N ALA A 35 19.95 -1.70 11.59
CA ALA A 35 18.87 -1.86 10.62
C ALA A 35 19.01 -0.88 9.46
N VAL A 36 18.82 -1.37 8.24
CA VAL A 36 18.77 -0.55 7.02
C VAL A 36 17.33 -0.53 6.51
N ILE A 37 16.71 0.65 6.47
CA ILE A 37 15.31 0.85 6.11
C ILE A 37 15.24 1.59 4.78
N LYS A 38 14.55 1.00 3.79
CA LYS A 38 14.14 1.68 2.56
C LYS A 38 12.87 2.52 2.82
N ILE A 39 12.97 3.82 2.61
CA ILE A 39 11.86 4.78 2.66
C ILE A 39 11.51 5.14 1.23
N ILE A 40 10.25 4.93 0.84
CA ILE A 40 9.75 5.29 -0.49
C ILE A 40 9.14 6.67 -0.37
N LYS A 41 9.81 7.66 -0.97
CA LYS A 41 9.40 9.07 -1.01
C LYS A 41 8.48 9.39 -2.18
N GLN A 42 8.57 8.59 -3.25
CA GLN A 42 7.65 8.60 -4.37
C GLN A 42 7.59 7.19 -4.94
N LEU A 43 6.39 6.61 -4.99
CA LEU A 43 6.18 5.24 -5.45
C LEU A 43 5.72 5.25 -6.91
N TYR A 44 6.42 4.54 -7.77
CA TYR A 44 5.94 4.16 -9.09
C TYR A 44 5.85 2.64 -9.19
N ILE A 45 4.82 2.17 -9.88
CA ILE A 45 4.52 0.74 -10.02
C ILE A 45 4.97 0.25 -11.40
N VAL A 46 5.65 -0.90 -11.43
CA VAL A 46 6.02 -1.57 -12.68
C VAL A 46 4.74 -1.87 -13.47
N PRO A 47 4.63 -1.44 -14.74
CA PRO A 47 3.43 -1.69 -15.54
C PRO A 47 3.06 -3.17 -15.56
N ASN A 48 1.76 -3.47 -15.48
CA ASN A 48 1.20 -4.83 -15.51
C ASN A 48 1.62 -5.79 -14.37
N SER A 49 2.45 -5.35 -13.42
CA SER A 49 2.92 -6.20 -12.30
C SER A 49 1.83 -6.68 -11.35
N ILE A 50 0.72 -5.93 -11.26
CA ILE A 50 -0.41 -6.25 -10.39
C ILE A 50 -1.46 -7.16 -11.06
N HIS A 51 -1.32 -7.44 -12.37
CA HIS A 51 -2.20 -8.32 -13.16
C HIS A 51 -3.72 -8.05 -12.95
N ASN A 52 -4.57 -9.05 -13.18
CA ASN A 52 -6.02 -9.01 -12.94
C ASN A 52 -6.40 -9.06 -11.44
N SER A 53 -5.57 -8.53 -10.54
CA SER A 53 -5.84 -8.52 -9.10
C SER A 53 -6.25 -7.14 -8.62
N LEU A 54 -7.27 -7.09 -7.78
CA LEU A 54 -7.75 -5.84 -7.18
C LEU A 54 -6.81 -5.27 -6.12
N MET A 55 -6.07 -6.17 -5.45
CA MET A 55 -5.21 -5.88 -4.32
C MET A 55 -4.05 -6.88 -4.28
N VAL A 56 -2.85 -6.42 -3.95
CA VAL A 56 -1.65 -7.24 -3.77
C VAL A 56 -0.79 -6.68 -2.63
N ARG A 57 0.12 -7.50 -2.10
CA ARG A 57 1.17 -7.06 -1.18
C ARG A 57 2.47 -6.85 -1.97
N MET A 58 3.14 -5.72 -1.74
CA MET A 58 4.41 -5.42 -2.41
C MET A 58 5.54 -6.25 -1.81
N LYS A 59 6.33 -6.92 -2.66
CA LYS A 59 7.45 -7.78 -2.22
C LYS A 59 8.56 -6.98 -1.54
N GLU A 60 8.85 -5.80 -2.06
CA GLU A 60 9.98 -4.95 -1.63
C GLU A 60 9.71 -4.25 -0.29
N LYS A 61 8.45 -4.13 0.11
CA LYS A 61 8.04 -3.48 1.36
C LYS A 61 6.75 -4.09 1.90
N ILE A 62 6.90 -5.00 2.86
CA ILE A 62 5.83 -5.86 3.41
C ILE A 62 4.64 -5.06 3.97
N SER A 63 4.88 -3.84 4.46
CA SER A 63 3.84 -2.96 4.99
C SER A 63 3.01 -2.26 3.91
N TYR A 64 3.38 -2.38 2.62
CA TYR A 64 2.69 -1.73 1.52
C TYR A 64 1.71 -2.71 0.88
N ILE A 65 0.46 -2.27 0.81
CA ILE A 65 -0.63 -2.93 0.10
C ILE A 65 -0.95 -2.05 -1.09
N ILE A 66 -0.86 -2.60 -2.29
CA ILE A 66 -1.18 -1.90 -3.53
C ILE A 66 -2.58 -2.33 -3.95
N VAL A 67 -3.41 -1.35 -4.27
CA VAL A 67 -4.79 -1.57 -4.73
C VAL A 67 -5.01 -0.89 -6.07
N THR A 68 -5.90 -1.46 -6.85
CA THR A 68 -6.34 -0.87 -8.12
C THR A 68 -7.39 0.22 -7.91
N GLU A 69 -7.57 1.08 -8.92
CA GLU A 69 -8.68 2.05 -8.95
C GLU A 69 -10.05 1.36 -8.85
N GLN A 70 -10.18 0.15 -9.39
CA GLN A 70 -11.40 -0.64 -9.25
C GLN A 70 -11.69 -0.98 -7.79
N PHE A 71 -10.67 -1.35 -7.00
CA PHE A 71 -10.84 -1.60 -5.57
C PHE A 71 -11.21 -0.32 -4.80
N LYS A 72 -10.59 0.82 -5.12
CA LYS A 72 -10.94 2.13 -4.55
C LYS A 72 -12.42 2.45 -4.73
N LYS A 73 -12.93 2.30 -5.96
CA LYS A 73 -14.36 2.50 -6.27
C LYS A 73 -15.27 1.58 -5.47
N LEU A 74 -14.87 0.32 -5.25
CA LEU A 74 -15.64 -0.61 -4.41
C LEU A 74 -15.71 -0.10 -2.96
N CYS A 75 -14.59 0.35 -2.38
CA CYS A 75 -14.57 0.92 -1.03
C CYS A 75 -15.43 2.17 -0.89
N GLU A 76 -15.37 3.07 -1.87
CA GLU A 76 -16.17 4.30 -1.92
C GLU A 76 -17.66 3.99 -2.05
N SER A 77 -18.02 3.06 -2.96
CA SER A 77 -19.42 2.65 -3.17
C SER A 77 -20.03 1.97 -1.94
N ALA A 78 -19.20 1.27 -1.15
CA ALA A 78 -19.60 0.65 0.12
C ALA A 78 -19.55 1.63 1.31
N ASN A 79 -19.16 2.89 1.09
CA ASN A 79 -19.01 3.91 2.11
C ASN A 79 -18.16 3.46 3.31
N LEU A 80 -17.07 2.74 3.03
CA LEU A 80 -16.17 2.20 4.05
C LEU A 80 -15.46 3.34 4.79
N LYS A 81 -15.50 3.28 6.13
CA LYS A 81 -14.80 4.23 7.00
C LYS A 81 -13.40 3.74 7.36
N GLY A 82 -12.50 4.66 7.67
CA GLY A 82 -11.15 4.33 8.18
C GLY A 82 -10.15 3.88 7.11
N ILE A 83 -10.45 4.09 5.83
CA ILE A 83 -9.52 3.80 4.72
C ILE A 83 -8.96 5.13 4.22
N ASN A 84 -7.62 5.20 4.09
CA ASN A 84 -6.93 6.29 3.40
C ASN A 84 -6.08 5.68 2.27
N LEU A 85 -6.45 5.96 1.03
CA LEU A 85 -5.73 5.50 -0.15
C LEU A 85 -4.85 6.63 -0.68
N ILE A 86 -3.59 6.32 -0.95
CA ILE A 86 -2.60 7.27 -1.44
C ILE A 86 -2.32 6.93 -2.88
N GLU A 87 -2.43 7.91 -3.76
CA GLU A 87 -2.20 7.72 -5.19
C GLU A 87 -0.73 7.42 -5.50
N GLU A 88 -0.51 6.70 -6.61
CA GLU A 88 0.82 6.51 -7.17
C GLU A 88 1.50 7.88 -7.41
N GLY A 89 2.82 7.95 -7.24
CA GLY A 89 3.56 9.20 -7.35
C GLY A 89 3.42 10.12 -6.13
N SER A 90 2.66 9.73 -5.10
CA SER A 90 2.55 10.45 -3.83
C SER A 90 3.16 9.66 -2.68
N SER A 91 3.57 10.34 -1.60
CA SER A 91 3.93 9.67 -0.35
C SER A 91 3.44 10.41 0.89
N VAL A 92 3.26 9.63 1.97
CA VAL A 92 2.99 10.17 3.32
C VAL A 92 4.22 10.82 3.96
N TYR A 93 5.42 10.59 3.42
CA TYR A 93 6.68 11.05 3.99
C TYR A 93 7.24 12.32 3.32
N THR A 94 6.47 12.94 2.42
CA THR A 94 6.84 14.21 1.75
C THR A 94 6.36 15.45 2.51
N LYS A 95 5.55 15.30 3.57
CA LYS A 95 4.99 16.41 4.37
C LYS A 95 5.63 16.58 5.76
N ILE A 96 6.91 16.22 5.92
CA ILE A 96 7.71 16.53 7.12
C ILE A 96 8.99 17.21 6.67
#